data_AF-A0A1F5VKZ1-F1
#
_entry.id   AF-A0A1F5VKZ1-F1
#
_cell.length_a   1.000
_cell.length_b   1.000
_cell.length_c   1.000
_cell.angle_alpha   90.00
_cell.angle_beta   90.00
_cell.angle_gamma   90.00
#
_symmetry.space_group_name_H-M   'P 1'
#
loop_
_entity.id
_entity.type
_entity.pdbx_description
1 polymer ?
#
loop_
_entity_poly.entity_id
_entity_poly.type
_entity_poly.pdbx_seq_one_letter_code
_entity_poly.pdbx_strand_id
1 'polypeptide(L)'
;MNTMNNKLEETMIILRAQFIERLPERLSQIESLLQQLIAGSFNMNCLDEMYSAVHKLHGAAGSYGFDTISRRAGEWEKILIALKEEKQPPSKTQLNVMQAYLHDIYLMLKDSMPVKTAVEDTEKTSMRKVNILIVDDDPEIRKFIAEVLRSGGYEVMMAENGESALLVLDSIKPELILADVVMPVINGYKLCSQVRKMGHDDIPFIFCSALDTPPERIKGLRAGADDYIVKPINPEELLLKVNIMIEKTRKFFAMKRAAENMATDGIMQGVLTELGVAELLQLVNAYSSSDMNFSIFSPDFVSGEIYISNNQILHAEIGDMKGKKALFRLLGWRDGTFKIEQRSWLLESTIEGNIESNVLEGLSQLDEYKNLLSNANLTGKMFEIIDDPGLSKKNFHEDTALILNLIKTQHAFEKILDNSPLTDLETARIIHELLTAGILKIS
;
A
#
# COMPACT_ATOMS: atom_id res chain seq x y z
N MET A 1 8.12 -4.84 6.56
CA MET A 1 7.58 -3.65 7.23
C MET A 1 8.62 -2.94 8.10
N ASN A 2 9.32 -3.61 9.02
CA ASN A 2 10.32 -2.94 9.90
C ASN A 2 11.43 -2.16 9.17
N THR A 3 11.98 -2.67 8.08
CA THR A 3 13.07 -1.99 7.36
C THR A 3 12.62 -0.73 6.60
N MET A 4 11.36 -0.71 6.14
CA MET A 4 10.79 0.41 5.38
C MET A 4 10.36 1.55 6.31
N ASN A 5 9.76 1.20 7.46
CA ASN A 5 9.43 2.18 8.51
C ASN A 5 10.70 2.84 9.06
N ASN A 6 11.78 2.06 9.32
CA ASN A 6 13.05 2.64 9.77
C ASN A 6 13.63 3.64 8.75
N LYS A 7 13.63 3.31 7.46
CA LYS A 7 14.12 4.23 6.41
C LYS A 7 13.25 5.49 6.29
N LEU A 8 11.93 5.36 6.45
CA LEU A 8 11.03 6.51 6.43
C LEU A 8 11.29 7.43 7.62
N GLU A 9 11.44 6.89 8.83
CA GLU A 9 11.76 7.65 10.04
C GLU A 9 13.07 8.43 9.89
N GLU A 10 14.14 7.76 9.42
CA GLU A 10 15.44 8.39 9.13
C GLU A 10 15.30 9.53 8.11
N THR A 11 14.57 9.28 7.02
CA THR A 11 14.31 10.29 5.97
C THR A 11 13.55 11.49 6.53
N MET A 12 12.55 11.27 7.38
CA MET A 12 11.75 12.33 7.99
C MET A 12 12.56 13.20 8.95
N ILE A 13 13.55 12.64 9.66
CA ILE A 13 14.47 13.42 10.50
C ILE A 13 15.27 14.41 9.64
N ILE A 14 15.83 13.93 8.51
CA ILE A 14 16.62 14.75 7.59
C ILE A 14 15.75 15.85 6.96
N LEU A 15 14.58 15.49 6.45
CA LEU A 15 13.62 16.40 5.85
C LEU A 15 13.24 17.53 6.82
N ARG A 16 12.90 17.19 8.08
CA ARG A 16 12.56 18.16 9.11
C ARG A 16 13.68 19.16 9.37
N ALA A 17 14.93 18.69 9.46
CA ALA A 17 16.09 19.56 9.66
C ALA A 17 16.28 20.53 8.49
N GLN A 18 16.15 20.06 7.25
CA GLN A 18 16.26 20.90 6.05
C GLN A 18 15.14 21.95 5.96
N PHE A 19 13.92 21.61 6.36
CA PHE A 19 12.81 22.56 6.41
C PHE A 19 13.07 23.69 7.40
N ILE A 20 13.54 23.36 8.61
CA ILE A 20 13.88 24.36 9.64
C ILE A 20 14.99 25.31 9.15
N GLU A 21 16.00 24.80 8.46
CA GLU A 21 17.11 25.60 7.94
C GLU A 21 16.65 26.68 6.93
N ARG A 22 15.63 26.36 6.11
CA ARG A 22 15.11 27.26 5.05
C ARG A 22 13.97 28.15 5.51
N LEU A 23 13.31 27.79 6.60
CA LEU A 23 12.14 28.51 7.10
C LEU A 23 12.39 30.01 7.41
N PRO A 24 13.55 30.44 7.96
CA PRO A 24 13.83 31.87 8.18
C PRO A 24 13.73 32.74 6.93
N GLU A 25 14.26 32.27 5.79
CA GLU A 25 14.25 33.00 4.52
C GLU A 25 12.80 33.19 4.03
N ARG A 26 11.99 32.13 4.11
CA ARG A 26 10.56 32.16 3.77
C ARG A 26 9.78 33.15 4.65
N LEU A 27 10.01 33.14 5.96
CA LEU A 27 9.35 34.07 6.89
C LEU A 27 9.75 35.51 6.61
N SER A 28 11.01 35.77 6.24
CA SER A 28 11.47 37.11 5.85
C SER A 28 10.75 37.62 4.58
N GLN A 29 10.46 36.75 3.62
CA GLN A 29 9.69 37.13 2.43
C GLN A 29 8.24 37.49 2.80
N ILE A 30 7.59 36.65 3.61
CA ILE A 30 6.23 36.90 4.11
C ILE A 30 6.18 38.19 4.93
N GLU A 31 7.18 38.44 5.77
CA GLU A 31 7.30 39.67 6.55
C GLU A 31 7.39 40.91 5.66
N SER A 32 8.21 40.86 4.60
CA SER A 32 8.32 41.94 3.63
C SER A 32 6.98 42.25 2.94
N LEU A 33 6.25 41.22 2.50
CA LEU A 33 4.92 41.39 1.91
C LEU A 33 3.92 41.98 2.91
N LEU A 34 4.01 41.57 4.19
CA LEU A 34 3.12 42.07 5.23
C LEU A 34 3.41 43.55 5.53
N GLN A 35 4.68 43.95 5.55
CA GLN A 35 5.07 45.36 5.71
C GLN A 35 4.57 46.24 4.55
N GLN A 36 4.55 45.73 3.31
CA GLN A 36 3.96 46.46 2.18
C GLN A 36 2.45 46.68 2.37
N LEU A 37 1.72 45.64 2.80
CA LEU A 37 0.29 45.78 3.10
C LEU A 37 0.02 46.78 4.24
N ILE A 38 0.87 46.81 5.26
CA ILE A 38 0.78 47.76 6.39
C ILE A 38 1.09 49.20 5.95
N ALA A 39 2.06 49.38 5.05
CA ALA A 39 2.45 50.68 4.52
C ALA A 39 1.37 51.33 3.62
N GLY A 40 0.24 50.65 3.40
CA GLY A 40 -0.90 51.16 2.63
C GLY A 40 -0.77 50.98 1.12
N SER A 41 0.25 50.25 0.64
CA SER A 41 0.43 49.93 -0.78
C SER A 41 -0.37 48.69 -1.18
N PHE A 42 -1.68 48.71 -0.94
CA PHE A 42 -2.55 47.58 -1.32
C PHE A 42 -2.63 47.46 -2.84
N ASN A 43 -2.24 46.29 -3.36
CA ASN A 43 -2.55 45.87 -4.72
C ASN A 43 -2.87 44.35 -4.73
N MET A 44 -3.66 43.91 -5.71
CA MET A 44 -4.08 42.50 -5.79
C MET A 44 -2.88 41.56 -6.00
N ASN A 45 -1.84 42.01 -6.70
CA ASN A 45 -0.63 41.20 -6.93
C ASN A 45 0.08 40.85 -5.62
N CYS A 46 0.23 41.81 -4.70
CA CYS A 46 0.84 41.61 -3.39
C CYS A 46 -0.02 40.69 -2.51
N LEU A 47 -1.36 40.78 -2.62
CA LEU A 47 -2.26 39.87 -1.94
C LEU A 47 -2.17 38.44 -2.51
N ASP A 48 -2.02 38.30 -3.83
CA ASP A 48 -1.81 37.02 -4.51
C ASP A 48 -0.44 36.40 -4.15
N GLU A 49 0.61 37.21 -4.09
CA GLU A 49 1.95 36.79 -3.65
C GLU A 49 1.95 36.36 -2.18
N MET A 50 1.28 37.11 -1.30
CA MET A 50 1.13 36.76 0.11
C MET A 50 0.34 35.45 0.28
N TYR A 51 -0.79 35.33 -0.43
CA TYR A 51 -1.58 34.10 -0.45
C TYR A 51 -0.73 32.91 -0.89
N SER A 52 0.02 33.03 -1.99
CA SER A 52 0.90 31.97 -2.47
C SER A 52 1.96 31.59 -1.44
N ALA A 53 2.62 32.57 -0.82
CA ALA A 53 3.66 32.33 0.18
C ALA A 53 3.11 31.62 1.44
N VAL A 54 1.95 32.07 1.94
CA VAL A 54 1.29 31.47 3.12
C VAL A 54 0.73 30.08 2.81
N HIS A 55 0.14 29.88 1.63
CA HIS A 55 -0.34 28.58 1.17
C HIS A 55 0.80 27.54 1.09
N LYS A 56 1.93 27.93 0.50
CA LYS A 56 3.14 27.08 0.43
C LYS A 56 3.69 26.77 1.81
N LEU A 57 3.67 27.73 2.73
CA LEU A 57 4.07 27.50 4.13
C LEU A 57 3.13 26.51 4.82
N HIS A 58 1.81 26.65 4.66
CA HIS A 58 0.82 25.75 5.23
C HIS A 58 1.02 24.29 4.76
N GLY A 59 1.08 24.09 3.44
CA GLY A 59 1.25 22.76 2.83
C GLY A 59 2.59 22.12 3.20
N ALA A 60 3.70 22.87 3.10
CA ALA A 60 5.02 22.37 3.44
C ALA A 60 5.14 22.05 4.93
N ALA A 61 4.77 22.98 5.83
CA ALA A 61 4.89 22.74 7.28
C ALA A 61 4.14 21.49 7.72
N GLY A 62 2.93 21.27 7.20
CA GLY A 62 2.15 20.07 7.54
C GLY A 62 2.79 18.79 7.00
N SER A 63 3.29 18.82 5.76
CA SER A 63 3.91 17.63 5.14
C SER A 63 5.17 17.21 5.90
N TYR A 64 5.98 18.17 6.35
CA TYR A 64 7.18 17.91 7.14
C TYR A 64 6.89 17.58 8.63
N GLY A 65 5.62 17.62 9.06
CA GLY A 65 5.19 17.28 10.41
C GLY A 65 5.30 18.41 11.45
N PHE A 66 5.31 19.66 11.00
CA PHE A 66 5.22 20.85 11.85
C PHE A 66 3.76 21.31 11.98
N ASP A 67 2.93 20.49 12.62
CA ASP A 67 1.47 20.65 12.67
C ASP A 67 1.03 22.02 13.22
N THR A 68 1.74 22.53 14.22
CA THR A 68 1.41 23.82 14.84
C THR A 68 1.69 24.98 13.89
N ILE A 69 2.79 24.94 13.14
CA ILE A 69 3.12 25.94 12.10
C ILE A 69 2.11 25.84 10.95
N SER A 70 1.82 24.62 10.50
CA SER A 70 0.83 24.35 9.46
C SER A 70 -0.54 24.91 9.83
N ARG A 71 -1.04 24.62 11.03
CA ARG A 71 -2.34 25.11 11.52
C ARG A 71 -2.40 26.63 11.52
N ARG A 72 -1.33 27.28 12.00
CA ARG A 72 -1.26 28.75 12.06
C ARG A 72 -1.24 29.38 10.66
N ALA A 73 -0.49 28.80 9.74
CA ALA A 73 -0.48 29.22 8.34
C ALA A 73 -1.84 29.01 7.65
N GLY A 74 -2.55 27.91 7.95
CA GLY A 74 -3.90 27.67 7.43
C GLY A 74 -4.95 28.64 7.96
N GLU A 75 -4.85 29.08 9.22
CA GLU A 75 -5.69 30.16 9.77
C GLU A 75 -5.41 31.50 9.07
N TRP A 76 -4.16 31.77 8.73
CA TRP A 76 -3.78 32.95 7.94
C TRP A 76 -4.34 32.86 6.51
N GLU A 77 -4.19 31.70 5.86
CA GLU A 77 -4.67 31.46 4.50
C GLU A 77 -6.17 31.78 4.36
N LYS A 78 -7.00 31.37 5.32
CA LYS A 78 -8.45 31.67 5.33
C LYS A 78 -8.75 33.16 5.28
N ILE A 79 -7.97 33.98 5.98
CA ILE A 79 -8.13 35.45 5.95
C ILE A 79 -7.81 35.99 4.56
N LEU A 80 -6.75 35.48 3.93
CA LEU A 80 -6.33 35.90 2.59
C LEU A 80 -7.33 35.50 1.51
N ILE A 81 -7.94 34.30 1.63
CA ILE A 81 -9.02 33.86 0.73
C ILE A 81 -10.21 34.83 0.80
N ALA A 82 -10.69 35.16 2.00
CA ALA A 82 -11.81 36.10 2.17
C ALA A 82 -11.51 37.48 1.56
N LEU A 83 -10.30 38.01 1.79
CA LEU A 83 -9.87 39.29 1.21
C LEU A 83 -9.82 39.27 -0.32
N LYS A 84 -9.40 38.14 -0.92
CA LYS A 84 -9.36 37.97 -2.38
C LYS A 84 -10.76 37.90 -2.99
N GLU A 85 -11.70 37.24 -2.33
CA GLU A 85 -13.09 37.16 -2.76
C GLU A 85 -13.79 38.53 -2.70
N GLU A 86 -13.58 39.27 -1.61
CA GLU A 86 -14.17 40.59 -1.37
C GLU A 86 -13.48 41.70 -2.16
N LYS A 87 -12.24 41.47 -2.64
CA LYS A 87 -11.37 42.44 -3.33
C LYS A 87 -11.15 43.73 -2.52
N GLN A 88 -11.07 43.60 -1.19
CA GLN A 88 -10.91 44.72 -0.27
C GLN A 88 -9.52 44.72 0.38
N PRO A 89 -8.99 45.90 0.75
CA PRO A 89 -7.78 45.97 1.56
C PRO A 89 -8.03 45.38 2.95
N PRO A 90 -7.02 44.76 3.57
CA PRO A 90 -7.14 44.25 4.93
C PRO A 90 -7.39 45.37 5.94
N SER A 91 -8.34 45.14 6.85
CA SER A 91 -8.58 46.01 8.00
C SER A 91 -7.38 46.01 8.97
N LYS A 92 -7.28 47.04 9.80
CA LYS A 92 -6.24 47.13 10.84
C LYS A 92 -6.25 45.93 11.79
N THR A 93 -7.43 45.39 12.11
CA THR A 93 -7.56 44.18 12.93
C THR A 93 -6.99 42.97 12.21
N GLN A 94 -7.28 42.78 10.92
CA GLN A 94 -6.73 41.68 10.13
C GLN A 94 -5.20 41.78 10.01
N LEU A 95 -4.65 42.98 9.80
CA LEU A 95 -3.20 43.20 9.77
C LEU A 95 -2.52 42.83 11.10
N ASN A 96 -3.10 43.23 12.23
CA ASN A 96 -2.59 42.86 13.55
C ASN A 96 -2.62 41.34 13.79
N VAL A 97 -3.68 40.66 13.33
CA VAL A 97 -3.79 39.20 13.42
C VAL A 97 -2.72 38.53 12.56
N MET A 98 -2.49 38.98 11.32
CA MET A 98 -1.43 38.47 10.46
C MET A 98 -0.03 38.66 11.06
N GLN A 99 0.23 39.83 11.68
CA GLN A 99 1.47 40.07 12.42
C GLN A 99 1.63 39.13 13.62
N ALA A 100 0.56 38.88 14.37
CA ALA A 100 0.57 37.95 15.49
C ALA A 100 0.85 36.51 15.01
N TYR A 101 0.27 36.10 13.89
CA TYR A 101 0.52 34.78 13.29
C TYR A 101 1.98 34.62 12.86
N LEU A 102 2.55 35.64 12.21
CA LEU A 102 3.97 35.64 11.86
C LEU A 102 4.87 35.55 13.10
N HIS A 103 4.55 36.32 14.14
CA HIS A 103 5.29 36.28 15.40
C HIS A 103 5.22 34.90 16.09
N ASP A 104 4.02 34.31 16.16
CA ASP A 104 3.80 32.97 16.70
C ASP A 104 4.64 31.92 15.96
N ILE A 105 4.69 31.99 14.63
CA ILE A 105 5.50 31.06 13.80
C ILE A 105 7.01 31.27 14.08
N TYR A 106 7.47 32.52 14.25
CA TYR A 106 8.86 32.79 14.64
C TYR A 106 9.19 32.28 16.05
N LEU A 107 8.26 32.32 17.01
CA LEU A 107 8.46 31.74 18.33
C LEU A 107 8.56 30.21 18.27
N MET A 108 7.66 29.57 17.52
CA MET A 108 7.69 28.12 17.30
C MET A 108 9.00 27.67 16.66
N LEU A 109 9.57 28.46 15.75
CA LEU A 109 10.87 28.19 15.13
C LEU A 109 12.02 28.22 16.15
N LYS A 110 12.01 29.17 17.10
CA LYS A 110 13.02 29.26 18.15
C LYS A 110 13.01 28.06 19.10
N ASP A 111 11.82 27.52 19.37
CA ASP A 111 11.64 26.36 20.24
C ASP A 111 11.91 25.03 19.52
N SER A 112 11.90 25.02 18.18
CA SER A 112 11.97 23.80 17.36
C SER A 112 13.36 23.41 16.87
N MET A 113 14.45 24.10 17.26
CA MET A 113 15.81 23.77 16.80
C MET A 113 16.35 22.47 17.42
N PRO A 114 16.55 21.37 16.64
CA PRO A 114 17.24 20.18 17.11
C PRO A 114 18.67 20.13 16.56
N VAL A 115 19.51 19.42 17.31
CA VAL A 115 20.95 19.20 17.11
C VAL A 115 21.22 18.36 15.85
N LYS A 116 22.25 18.74 15.10
CA LYS A 116 22.78 18.01 13.94
C LYS A 116 23.18 16.57 14.32
N THR A 117 22.72 15.60 13.55
CA THR A 117 23.37 14.29 13.45
C THR A 117 23.42 13.88 11.99
N ALA A 118 24.63 13.59 11.51
CA ALA A 118 24.92 13.08 10.18
C ALA A 118 25.21 11.59 10.30
N VAL A 119 24.61 10.73 9.48
CA VAL A 119 25.15 9.38 9.18
C VAL A 119 24.77 8.95 7.76
N GLU A 120 25.65 8.12 7.22
CA GLU A 120 25.94 7.75 5.84
C GLU A 120 24.97 6.78 5.17
N ASP A 121 24.98 6.85 3.83
CA ASP A 121 24.34 5.95 2.88
C ASP A 121 24.84 4.51 2.99
N THR A 122 23.93 3.53 2.92
CA THR A 122 24.27 2.16 2.52
C THR A 122 23.27 1.52 1.54
N GLU A 123 23.88 1.07 0.44
CA GLU A 123 23.58 -0.05 -0.46
C GLU A 123 22.24 -0.13 -1.22
N LYS A 124 22.38 -0.06 -2.56
CA LYS A 124 21.38 -0.35 -3.58
C LYS A 124 21.49 -1.82 -4.00
N THR A 125 20.50 -2.63 -3.68
CA THR A 125 20.26 -3.90 -4.38
C THR A 125 19.46 -3.62 -5.64
N SER A 126 19.95 -4.08 -6.79
CA SER A 126 19.32 -3.90 -8.10
C SER A 126 18.10 -4.80 -8.26
N MET A 127 16.93 -4.30 -7.88
CA MET A 127 15.66 -4.69 -8.51
C MET A 127 15.23 -3.58 -9.45
N ARG A 128 14.51 -3.90 -10.53
CA ARG A 128 13.94 -2.90 -11.45
C ARG A 128 13.05 -1.96 -10.63
N LYS A 129 13.52 -0.75 -10.40
CA LYS A 129 12.82 0.21 -9.57
C LYS A 129 11.65 0.81 -10.33
N VAL A 130 10.58 1.08 -9.58
CA VAL A 130 9.34 1.61 -10.13
C VAL A 130 9.45 3.11 -10.31
N ASN A 131 9.20 3.58 -11.53
CA ASN A 131 9.34 4.99 -11.90
C ASN A 131 8.04 5.75 -11.66
N ILE A 132 8.08 6.73 -10.75
CA ILE A 132 6.95 7.60 -10.43
C ILE A 132 7.23 9.01 -10.94
N LEU A 133 6.28 9.63 -11.63
CA LEU A 133 6.35 11.03 -12.04
C LEU A 133 5.62 11.92 -11.04
N ILE A 134 6.32 12.89 -10.46
CA ILE A 134 5.73 13.94 -9.59
C ILE A 134 5.61 15.23 -10.39
N VAL A 135 4.44 15.84 -10.36
CA VAL A 135 4.13 17.11 -11.03
C VAL A 135 3.54 18.08 -10.01
N ASP A 136 4.29 19.11 -9.64
CA ASP A 136 3.83 20.12 -8.67
C ASP A 136 4.64 21.39 -8.95
N ASP A 137 4.11 22.60 -8.76
CA ASP A 137 4.88 23.82 -9.02
C ASP A 137 5.78 24.21 -7.84
N ASP A 138 5.50 23.72 -6.63
CA ASP A 138 6.32 23.94 -5.44
C ASP A 138 7.51 22.96 -5.39
N PRO A 139 8.75 23.45 -5.57
CA PRO A 139 9.94 22.59 -5.55
C PRO A 139 10.17 21.90 -4.20
N GLU A 140 9.71 22.46 -3.08
CA GLU A 140 9.85 21.82 -1.78
C GLU A 140 8.85 20.68 -1.58
N ILE A 141 7.63 20.82 -2.09
CA ILE A 141 6.65 19.72 -2.09
C ILE A 141 7.14 18.62 -3.03
N ARG A 142 7.60 18.96 -4.25
CA ARG A 142 8.23 17.98 -5.17
C ARG A 142 9.37 17.21 -4.50
N LYS A 143 10.27 17.93 -3.85
CA LYS A 143 11.43 17.34 -3.17
C LYS A 143 11.01 16.44 -2.00
N PHE A 144 10.07 16.90 -1.18
CA PHE A 144 9.53 16.14 -0.06
C PHE A 144 8.92 14.80 -0.52
N ILE A 145 7.99 14.85 -1.49
CA ILE A 145 7.35 13.65 -2.05
C ILE A 145 8.42 12.72 -2.65
N ALA A 146 9.40 13.28 -3.36
CA ALA A 146 10.47 12.48 -3.96
C ALA A 146 11.31 11.72 -2.93
N GLU A 147 11.66 12.36 -1.81
CA GLU A 147 12.44 11.72 -0.74
C GLU A 147 11.62 10.64 0.00
N VAL A 148 10.35 10.91 0.29
CA VAL A 148 9.44 9.91 0.87
C VAL A 148 9.27 8.70 -0.05
N LEU A 149 9.06 8.90 -1.35
CA LEU A 149 8.93 7.78 -2.29
C LEU A 149 10.25 7.00 -2.44
N ARG A 150 11.40 7.68 -2.46
CA ARG A 150 12.71 7.01 -2.54
C ARG A 150 13.00 6.16 -1.31
N SER A 151 12.58 6.60 -0.11
CA SER A 151 12.68 5.79 1.11
C SER A 151 11.82 4.52 1.03
N GLY A 152 10.72 4.59 0.27
CA GLY A 152 9.88 3.45 -0.11
C GLY A 152 10.45 2.57 -1.25
N GLY A 153 11.63 2.87 -1.79
CA GLY A 153 12.28 2.08 -2.85
C GLY A 153 11.92 2.47 -4.28
N TYR A 154 11.19 3.57 -4.47
CA TYR A 154 10.80 4.09 -5.78
C TYR A 154 11.89 4.91 -6.46
N GLU A 155 11.89 4.93 -7.79
CA GLU A 155 12.58 5.95 -8.58
C GLU A 155 11.62 7.06 -8.95
N VAL A 156 12.13 8.28 -8.98
CA VAL A 156 11.29 9.48 -9.05
C VAL A 156 11.78 10.42 -10.13
N MET A 157 10.88 10.74 -11.04
CA MET A 157 10.99 11.82 -12.02
C MET A 157 10.18 13.02 -11.53
N MET A 158 10.65 14.23 -11.81
CA MET A 158 10.01 15.47 -11.33
C MET A 158 9.75 16.40 -12.50
N ALA A 159 8.57 17.01 -12.51
CA ALA A 159 8.12 18.02 -13.46
C ALA A 159 7.50 19.18 -12.68
N GLU A 160 7.76 20.42 -13.09
CA GLU A 160 7.30 21.62 -12.36
C GLU A 160 5.92 22.11 -12.79
N ASN A 161 5.38 21.57 -13.88
CA ASN A 161 4.06 21.88 -14.42
C ASN A 161 3.62 20.80 -15.42
N GLY A 162 2.36 20.86 -15.88
CA GLY A 162 1.84 19.87 -16.81
C GLY A 162 2.53 19.81 -18.18
N GLU A 163 3.12 20.89 -18.68
CA GLU A 163 3.85 20.88 -19.96
C GLU A 163 5.15 20.08 -19.84
N SER A 164 5.94 20.37 -18.80
CA SER A 164 7.15 19.59 -18.48
C SER A 164 6.83 18.12 -18.21
N ALA A 165 5.68 17.81 -17.62
CA ALA A 165 5.24 16.44 -17.39
C ALA A 165 4.94 15.69 -18.70
N LEU A 166 4.32 16.35 -19.67
CA LEU A 166 4.06 15.76 -20.99
C LEU A 166 5.37 15.46 -21.74
N LEU A 167 6.37 16.35 -21.65
CA LEU A 167 7.70 16.10 -22.23
C LEU A 167 8.39 14.89 -21.61
N VAL A 168 8.22 14.67 -20.30
CA VAL A 168 8.73 13.46 -19.62
C VAL A 168 8.01 12.22 -20.14
N LEU A 169 6.68 12.27 -20.30
CA LEU A 169 5.86 11.15 -20.79
C LEU A 169 6.22 10.73 -22.22
N ASP A 170 6.66 11.66 -23.07
CA ASP A 170 7.17 11.36 -24.41
C ASP A 170 8.48 10.55 -24.39
N SER A 171 9.25 10.63 -23.30
CA SER A 171 10.57 10.02 -23.18
C SER A 171 10.57 8.74 -22.35
N ILE A 172 9.85 8.73 -21.23
CA ILE A 172 9.81 7.64 -20.26
C ILE A 172 8.37 7.43 -19.83
N LYS A 173 7.89 6.19 -19.92
CA LYS A 173 6.57 5.80 -19.40
C LYS A 173 6.67 5.55 -17.88
N PRO A 174 6.12 6.43 -17.02
CA PRO A 174 6.02 6.16 -15.59
C PRO A 174 5.02 5.04 -15.32
N GLU A 175 5.19 4.38 -14.18
CA GLU A 175 4.23 3.39 -13.65
C GLU A 175 3.15 4.06 -12.78
N LEU A 176 3.31 5.34 -12.42
CA LEU A 176 2.33 6.15 -11.69
C LEU A 176 2.63 7.66 -11.84
N ILE A 177 1.59 8.49 -11.89
CA ILE A 177 1.69 9.96 -11.89
C ILE A 177 1.05 10.52 -10.61
N LEU A 178 1.80 11.34 -9.88
CA LEU A 178 1.31 12.22 -8.81
C LEU A 178 1.29 13.64 -9.37
N ALA A 179 0.15 14.31 -9.34
CA ALA A 179 0.08 15.69 -9.83
C ALA A 179 -0.71 16.62 -8.92
N ASP A 180 -0.21 17.84 -8.71
CA ASP A 180 -1.03 18.91 -8.18
C ASP A 180 -2.11 19.29 -9.19
N VAL A 181 -3.27 19.68 -8.67
CA VAL A 181 -4.36 20.26 -9.44
C VAL A 181 -4.03 21.70 -9.81
N VAL A 182 -3.52 22.50 -8.86
CA VAL A 182 -3.35 23.95 -9.03
C VAL A 182 -1.92 24.24 -9.45
N MET A 183 -1.69 24.30 -10.76
CA MET A 183 -0.37 24.58 -11.33
C MET A 183 -0.47 25.62 -12.47
N PRO A 184 0.59 26.40 -12.71
CA PRO A 184 0.66 27.31 -13.85
C PRO A 184 0.75 26.53 -15.18
N VAL A 185 0.50 27.23 -16.29
CA VAL A 185 0.57 26.71 -17.67
C VAL A 185 -0.49 25.65 -17.96
N ILE A 186 -0.30 24.43 -17.46
CA ILE A 186 -1.23 23.31 -17.54
C ILE A 186 -1.53 22.83 -16.13
N ASN A 187 -2.79 22.97 -15.72
CA ASN A 187 -3.28 22.48 -14.44
C ASN A 187 -3.45 20.95 -14.44
N GLY A 188 -3.53 20.35 -13.24
CA GLY A 188 -3.58 18.89 -13.10
C GLY A 188 -4.77 18.24 -13.82
N TYR A 189 -5.94 18.88 -13.84
CA TYR A 189 -7.12 18.35 -14.55
C TYR A 189 -6.88 18.24 -16.06
N LYS A 190 -6.29 19.28 -16.68
CA LYS A 190 -5.95 19.27 -18.10
C LYS A 190 -4.87 18.24 -18.41
N LEU A 191 -3.83 18.17 -17.57
CA LEU A 191 -2.78 17.16 -17.67
C LEU A 191 -3.38 15.75 -17.67
N CYS A 192 -4.19 15.41 -16.68
CA CYS A 192 -4.86 14.10 -16.59
C CYS A 192 -5.67 13.80 -17.85
N SER A 193 -6.49 14.75 -18.32
CA SER A 193 -7.26 14.55 -19.56
C SER A 193 -6.38 14.33 -20.79
N GLN A 194 -5.23 15.01 -20.89
CA GLN A 194 -4.28 14.83 -22.00
C GLN A 194 -3.59 13.47 -21.94
N VAL A 195 -3.16 13.03 -20.75
CA VAL A 195 -2.58 11.69 -20.54
C VAL A 195 -3.54 10.59 -21.01
N ARG A 196 -4.82 10.68 -20.63
CA ARG A 196 -5.85 9.73 -21.09
C ARG A 196 -6.05 9.79 -22.61
N LYS A 197 -6.08 10.97 -23.23
CA LYS A 197 -6.18 11.13 -24.69
C LYS A 197 -4.99 10.57 -25.47
N MET A 198 -3.81 10.48 -24.84
CA MET A 198 -2.62 9.83 -25.42
C MET A 198 -2.70 8.30 -25.37
N GLY A 199 -3.76 7.72 -24.78
CA GLY A 199 -3.93 6.27 -24.62
C GLY A 199 -3.20 5.70 -23.41
N HIS A 200 -2.79 6.55 -22.45
CA HIS A 200 -2.18 6.14 -21.19
C HIS A 200 -3.22 5.94 -20.08
N ASP A 201 -4.34 5.30 -20.40
CA ASP A 201 -5.37 4.91 -19.42
C ASP A 201 -4.86 3.89 -18.41
N ASP A 202 -3.75 3.23 -18.74
CA ASP A 202 -3.09 2.24 -17.91
C ASP A 202 -2.16 2.81 -16.83
N ILE A 203 -1.81 4.09 -16.94
CA ILE A 203 -0.95 4.76 -15.96
C ILE A 203 -1.85 5.33 -14.85
N PRO A 204 -1.73 4.85 -13.61
CA PRO A 204 -2.48 5.40 -12.51
C PRO A 204 -2.14 6.86 -12.26
N PHE A 205 -3.16 7.65 -11.98
CA PHE A 205 -3.05 9.08 -11.81
C PHE A 205 -3.68 9.48 -10.48
N ILE A 206 -2.87 10.00 -9.56
CA ILE A 206 -3.32 10.45 -8.24
C ILE A 206 -3.12 11.96 -8.16
N PHE A 207 -4.18 12.68 -7.78
CA PHE A 207 -4.06 14.11 -7.49
C PHE A 207 -3.52 14.35 -6.08
N CYS A 208 -2.62 15.31 -5.92
CA CYS A 208 -2.12 15.79 -4.64
C CYS A 208 -2.44 17.28 -4.50
N SER A 209 -3.52 17.66 -3.83
CA SER A 209 -3.96 19.06 -3.82
C SER A 209 -4.62 19.48 -2.50
N ALA A 210 -4.53 20.78 -2.22
CA ALA A 210 -5.17 21.42 -1.08
C ALA A 210 -6.70 21.61 -1.26
N LEU A 211 -7.23 21.36 -2.47
CA LEU A 211 -8.67 21.41 -2.73
C LEU A 211 -9.33 20.14 -2.15
N ASP A 212 -9.89 20.21 -0.95
CA ASP A 212 -10.42 19.02 -0.25
C ASP A 212 -11.95 18.84 -0.35
N THR A 213 -12.63 19.74 -1.04
CA THR A 213 -14.10 19.73 -1.11
C THR A 213 -14.64 18.57 -1.98
N PRO A 214 -15.80 17.98 -1.62
CA PRO A 214 -16.42 16.91 -2.41
C PRO A 214 -16.59 17.23 -3.92
N PRO A 215 -17.00 18.45 -4.33
CA PRO A 215 -17.08 18.82 -5.74
C PRO A 215 -15.75 18.73 -6.50
N GLU A 216 -14.65 19.18 -5.90
CA GLU A 216 -13.32 19.11 -6.53
C GLU A 216 -12.81 17.68 -6.64
N ARG A 217 -13.06 16.84 -5.62
CA ARG A 217 -12.77 15.40 -5.70
C ARG A 217 -13.54 14.72 -6.84
N ILE A 218 -14.85 15.00 -6.97
CA ILE A 218 -15.69 14.48 -8.07
C ILE A 218 -15.16 14.93 -9.43
N LYS A 219 -14.74 16.19 -9.54
CA LYS A 219 -14.17 16.75 -10.77
C LYS A 219 -12.86 16.07 -11.15
N GLY A 220 -12.00 15.76 -10.18
CA GLY A 220 -10.79 14.98 -10.39
C GLY A 220 -11.06 13.58 -10.94
N LEU A 221 -11.98 12.84 -10.31
CA LEU A 221 -12.37 11.50 -10.79
C LEU A 221 -12.97 11.56 -12.21
N ARG A 222 -13.79 12.57 -12.51
CA ARG A 222 -14.33 12.78 -13.87
C ARG A 222 -13.26 13.13 -14.92
N ALA A 223 -12.13 13.70 -14.50
CA ALA A 223 -11.00 13.97 -15.37
C ALA A 223 -10.17 12.71 -15.70
N GLY A 224 -10.46 11.58 -15.04
CA GLY A 224 -9.81 10.29 -15.26
C GLY A 224 -8.76 9.92 -14.22
N ALA A 225 -8.71 10.62 -13.07
CA ALA A 225 -7.82 10.26 -11.97
C ALA A 225 -8.37 9.06 -11.17
N ASP A 226 -7.46 8.27 -10.64
CA ASP A 226 -7.74 7.02 -9.93
C ASP A 226 -7.87 7.24 -8.41
N ASP A 227 -7.19 8.25 -7.86
CA ASP A 227 -7.27 8.59 -6.44
C ASP A 227 -6.89 10.07 -6.18
N TYR A 228 -7.01 10.46 -4.91
CA TYR A 228 -6.74 11.80 -4.40
C TYR A 228 -6.03 11.73 -3.05
N ILE A 229 -5.05 12.61 -2.85
CA ILE A 229 -4.33 12.88 -1.60
C ILE A 229 -4.50 14.37 -1.27
N VAL A 230 -4.98 14.66 -0.08
CA VAL A 230 -5.18 16.03 0.40
C VAL A 230 -3.87 16.56 0.97
N LYS A 231 -3.49 17.79 0.62
CA LYS A 231 -2.38 18.49 1.26
C LYS A 231 -2.82 19.04 2.63
N PRO A 232 -1.99 18.99 3.69
CA PRO A 232 -0.60 18.53 3.72
C PRO A 232 -0.45 17.01 3.59
N ILE A 233 0.63 16.56 2.94
CA ILE A 233 0.82 15.16 2.57
C ILE A 233 1.31 14.35 3.78
N ASN A 234 0.52 13.35 4.18
CA ASN A 234 0.98 12.35 5.13
C ASN A 234 1.89 11.31 4.43
N PRO A 235 3.15 11.10 4.87
CA PRO A 235 4.08 10.17 4.24
C PRO A 235 3.60 8.71 4.19
N GLU A 236 2.97 8.23 5.27
CA GLU A 236 2.47 6.86 5.34
C GLU A 236 1.29 6.66 4.41
N GLU A 237 0.37 7.63 4.36
CA GLU A 237 -0.76 7.61 3.43
C GLU A 237 -0.28 7.64 1.97
N LEU A 238 0.70 8.48 1.66
CA LEU A 238 1.30 8.57 0.33
C LEU A 238 1.89 7.22 -0.10
N LEU A 239 2.75 6.63 0.72
CA LEU A 239 3.37 5.33 0.43
C LEU A 239 2.32 4.23 0.29
N LEU A 240 1.33 4.18 1.18
CA LEU A 240 0.27 3.18 1.13
C LEU A 240 -0.55 3.28 -0.16
N LYS A 241 -1.02 4.47 -0.53
CA LYS A 241 -1.82 4.69 -1.74
C LYS A 241 -1.04 4.37 -3.01
N VAL A 242 0.22 4.80 -3.07
CA VAL A 242 1.12 4.51 -4.20
C VAL A 242 1.35 3.00 -4.32
N ASN A 243 1.67 2.31 -3.22
CA ASN A 243 1.86 0.85 -3.20
C ASN A 243 0.61 0.13 -3.72
N ILE A 244 -0.56 0.42 -3.14
CA ILE A 244 -1.83 -0.21 -3.52
C ILE A 244 -2.12 0.00 -5.00
N MET A 245 -1.90 1.21 -5.50
CA MET A 245 -2.20 1.55 -6.88
C MET A 245 -1.28 0.83 -7.86
N ILE A 246 0.03 0.79 -7.59
CA ILE A 246 0.99 0.05 -8.40
C ILE A 246 0.68 -1.45 -8.40
N GLU A 247 0.40 -2.03 -7.22
CA GLU A 247 0.04 -3.45 -7.12
C GLU A 247 -1.24 -3.77 -7.90
N LYS A 248 -2.28 -2.94 -7.76
CA LYS A 248 -3.55 -3.11 -8.48
C LYS A 248 -3.35 -3.09 -9.99
N THR A 249 -2.56 -2.13 -10.49
CA THR A 249 -2.27 -1.99 -11.91
C THR A 249 -1.46 -3.16 -12.45
N ARG A 250 -0.44 -3.60 -11.71
CA ARG A 250 0.34 -4.79 -12.07
C ARG A 250 -0.51 -6.04 -12.13
N LYS A 251 -1.35 -6.27 -11.12
CA LYS A 251 -2.28 -7.41 -11.08
C LYS A 251 -3.24 -7.37 -12.27
N PHE A 252 -3.81 -6.20 -12.58
CA PHE A 252 -4.70 -6.03 -13.73
C PHE A 252 -4.02 -6.42 -15.05
N PHE A 253 -2.80 -5.93 -15.31
CA PHE A 253 -2.08 -6.29 -16.53
C PHE A 253 -1.60 -7.73 -16.56
N ALA A 254 -1.19 -8.29 -15.43
CA ALA A 254 -0.86 -9.70 -15.33
C ALA A 254 -2.09 -10.56 -15.66
N MET A 255 -3.26 -10.26 -15.09
CA MET A 255 -4.53 -10.95 -15.38
C MET A 255 -4.93 -10.82 -16.85
N LYS A 256 -4.77 -9.64 -17.45
CA LYS A 256 -5.10 -9.42 -18.85
C LYS A 256 -4.23 -10.28 -19.78
N ARG A 257 -2.90 -10.24 -19.60
CA ARG A 257 -1.94 -11.07 -20.36
C ARG A 257 -2.22 -12.56 -20.19
N ALA A 258 -2.49 -12.95 -18.95
CA ALA A 258 -2.87 -14.31 -18.59
C ALA A 258 -4.11 -14.81 -19.35
N ALA A 259 -5.17 -14.00 -19.36
CA ALA A 259 -6.41 -14.33 -20.07
C ALA A 259 -6.19 -14.40 -21.60
N GLU A 260 -5.39 -13.49 -22.16
CA GLU A 260 -5.02 -13.49 -23.58
C GLU A 260 -4.25 -14.78 -23.98
N ASN A 261 -3.29 -15.21 -23.14
CA ASN A 261 -2.54 -16.45 -23.36
C ASN A 261 -3.45 -17.69 -23.28
N MET A 262 -4.39 -17.72 -22.32
CA MET A 262 -5.29 -18.85 -22.16
C MET A 262 -6.27 -18.97 -23.33
N ALA A 263 -6.73 -17.84 -23.88
CA ALA A 263 -7.62 -17.82 -25.04
C ALA A 263 -6.94 -18.25 -26.34
N THR A 264 -5.61 -18.14 -26.44
CA THR A 264 -4.84 -18.43 -27.67
C THR A 264 -4.30 -19.85 -27.70
N ASP A 265 -3.62 -20.29 -26.64
CA ASP A 265 -2.85 -21.55 -26.64
C ASP A 265 -3.42 -22.63 -25.71
N GLY A 266 -4.43 -22.32 -24.89
CA GLY A 266 -5.00 -23.24 -23.89
C GLY A 266 -4.01 -23.63 -22.77
N ILE A 267 -2.84 -22.99 -22.74
CA ILE A 267 -1.76 -23.16 -21.76
C ILE A 267 -1.39 -21.80 -21.20
N MET A 268 -1.27 -21.71 -19.88
CA MET A 268 -0.83 -20.49 -19.20
C MET A 268 0.33 -20.81 -18.26
N GLN A 269 1.42 -20.06 -18.36
CA GLN A 269 2.61 -20.23 -17.53
C GLN A 269 3.08 -18.88 -16.99
N GLY A 270 3.67 -18.87 -15.79
CA GLY A 270 4.16 -17.64 -15.19
C GLY A 270 4.74 -17.83 -13.79
N VAL A 271 4.94 -16.71 -13.11
CA VAL A 271 5.52 -16.63 -11.75
C VAL A 271 4.44 -16.18 -10.76
N LEU A 272 4.37 -16.83 -9.60
CA LEU A 272 3.36 -16.57 -8.57
C LEU A 272 3.49 -15.19 -7.90
N THR A 273 4.66 -14.55 -8.01
CA THR A 273 4.87 -13.18 -7.52
C THR A 273 4.06 -12.14 -8.30
N GLU A 274 3.63 -12.46 -9.52
CA GLU A 274 2.76 -11.58 -10.32
C GLU A 274 1.26 -11.83 -10.06
N LEU A 275 0.87 -13.11 -10.01
CA LEU A 275 -0.49 -13.56 -9.74
C LEU A 275 -0.46 -14.76 -8.79
N GLY A 276 -1.12 -14.64 -7.64
CA GLY A 276 -1.26 -15.74 -6.70
C GLY A 276 -2.23 -16.80 -7.20
N VAL A 277 -2.21 -17.95 -6.53
CA VAL A 277 -3.04 -19.12 -6.90
C VAL A 277 -4.54 -18.77 -6.89
N ALA A 278 -4.99 -17.97 -5.91
CA ALA A 278 -6.39 -17.54 -5.82
C ALA A 278 -6.82 -16.74 -7.07
N GLU A 279 -6.00 -15.78 -7.51
CA GLU A 279 -6.25 -14.99 -8.70
C GLU A 279 -6.27 -15.84 -9.98
N LEU A 280 -5.36 -16.82 -10.08
CA LEU A 280 -5.30 -17.75 -11.21
C LEU A 280 -6.54 -18.66 -11.29
N LEU A 281 -7.02 -19.16 -10.14
CA LEU A 281 -8.25 -19.96 -10.08
C LEU A 281 -9.47 -19.14 -10.51
N GLN A 282 -9.57 -17.88 -10.11
CA GLN A 282 -10.63 -16.98 -10.57
C GLN A 282 -10.58 -16.74 -12.08
N LEU A 283 -9.37 -16.62 -12.64
CA LEU A 283 -9.18 -16.46 -14.07
C LEU A 283 -9.67 -17.71 -14.83
N VAL A 284 -9.34 -18.91 -14.36
CA VAL A 284 -9.85 -20.13 -14.97
C VAL A 284 -11.36 -20.25 -14.85
N ASN A 285 -11.94 -19.90 -13.70
CA ASN A 285 -13.40 -19.86 -13.53
C ASN A 285 -14.09 -18.93 -14.55
N ALA A 286 -13.47 -17.80 -14.87
CA ALA A 286 -14.04 -16.79 -15.77
C ALA A 286 -13.89 -17.14 -17.26
N TYR A 287 -12.81 -17.83 -17.65
CA TYR A 287 -12.42 -17.96 -19.05
C TYR A 287 -12.32 -19.41 -19.57
N SER A 288 -12.43 -20.43 -18.71
CA SER A 288 -12.43 -21.83 -19.13
C SER A 288 -13.63 -22.57 -18.54
N SER A 289 -14.25 -23.40 -19.36
CA SER A 289 -15.25 -24.40 -18.94
C SER A 289 -14.76 -25.83 -19.17
N SER A 290 -13.49 -25.99 -19.54
CA SER A 290 -12.86 -27.29 -19.79
C SER A 290 -12.18 -27.83 -18.55
N ASP A 291 -11.80 -29.11 -18.58
CA ASP A 291 -10.95 -29.70 -17.56
C ASP A 291 -9.55 -29.05 -17.60
N MET A 292 -9.20 -28.34 -16.53
CA MET A 292 -7.91 -27.66 -16.34
C MET A 292 -7.08 -28.26 -15.20
N ASN A 293 -5.82 -28.61 -15.49
CA ASN A 293 -4.84 -28.96 -14.47
C ASN A 293 -3.93 -27.77 -14.18
N PHE A 294 -3.70 -27.51 -12.90
CA PHE A 294 -2.82 -26.46 -12.38
C PHE A 294 -1.64 -27.11 -11.69
N SER A 295 -0.47 -27.04 -12.29
CA SER A 295 0.78 -27.45 -11.69
C SER A 295 1.51 -26.24 -11.12
N ILE A 296 1.86 -26.30 -9.85
CA ILE A 296 2.52 -25.22 -9.13
C ILE A 296 3.84 -25.76 -8.57
N PHE A 297 4.94 -25.04 -8.80
CA PHE A 297 6.29 -25.41 -8.40
C PHE A 297 6.86 -24.34 -7.48
N SER A 298 7.06 -24.67 -6.21
CA SER A 298 7.74 -23.79 -5.27
C SER A 298 9.26 -23.75 -5.53
N PRO A 299 9.97 -22.71 -5.06
CA PRO A 299 11.44 -22.64 -5.15
C PRO A 299 12.16 -23.80 -4.44
N ASP A 300 11.55 -24.37 -3.40
CA ASP A 300 12.09 -25.49 -2.61
C ASP A 300 11.82 -26.86 -3.25
N PHE A 301 11.49 -26.90 -4.55
CA PHE A 301 11.17 -28.10 -5.33
C PHE A 301 9.95 -28.88 -4.85
N VAL A 302 9.12 -28.32 -3.96
CA VAL A 302 7.81 -28.87 -3.64
C VAL A 302 6.85 -28.50 -4.77
N SER A 303 6.19 -29.50 -5.35
CA SER A 303 5.14 -29.29 -6.34
C SER A 303 3.76 -29.55 -5.72
N GLY A 304 2.76 -28.84 -6.22
CA GLY A 304 1.37 -29.15 -5.96
C GLY A 304 0.51 -29.03 -7.20
N GLU A 305 -0.58 -29.76 -7.20
CA GLU A 305 -1.50 -29.88 -8.32
C GLU A 305 -2.92 -29.51 -7.89
N ILE A 306 -3.67 -28.84 -8.76
CA ILE A 306 -5.12 -28.61 -8.61
C ILE A 306 -5.82 -29.09 -9.88
N TYR A 307 -6.92 -29.83 -9.70
CA TYR A 307 -7.68 -30.44 -10.79
C TYR A 307 -9.09 -29.84 -10.79
N ILE A 308 -9.49 -29.25 -11.93
CA ILE A 308 -10.72 -28.44 -12.04
C ILE A 308 -11.57 -28.92 -13.21
N SER A 309 -12.83 -29.30 -12.95
CA SER A 309 -13.78 -29.69 -13.99
C SER A 309 -15.09 -28.95 -13.80
N ASN A 310 -15.70 -28.47 -14.87
CA ASN A 310 -17.00 -27.77 -14.84
C ASN A 310 -17.09 -26.67 -13.75
N ASN A 311 -16.03 -25.86 -13.63
CA ASN A 311 -15.89 -24.79 -12.62
C ASN A 311 -15.93 -25.27 -11.15
N GLN A 312 -15.67 -26.54 -10.92
CA GLN A 312 -15.53 -27.16 -9.60
C GLN A 312 -14.10 -27.63 -9.39
N ILE A 313 -13.57 -27.43 -8.19
CA ILE A 313 -12.29 -28.00 -7.78
C ILE A 313 -12.57 -29.43 -7.34
N LEU A 314 -12.05 -30.40 -8.08
CA LEU A 314 -12.27 -31.83 -7.78
C LEU A 314 -11.26 -32.34 -6.75
N HIS A 315 -9.99 -31.97 -6.93
CA HIS A 315 -8.89 -32.46 -6.13
C HIS A 315 -7.77 -31.43 -6.07
N ALA A 316 -7.00 -31.47 -4.98
CA ALA A 316 -5.74 -30.76 -4.86
C ALA A 316 -4.76 -31.63 -4.08
N GLU A 317 -3.47 -31.55 -4.40
CA GLU A 317 -2.44 -32.33 -3.72
C GLU A 317 -1.10 -31.57 -3.61
N ILE A 318 -0.36 -31.83 -2.53
CA ILE A 318 1.03 -31.42 -2.31
C ILE A 318 1.76 -32.62 -1.69
N GLY A 319 2.51 -33.38 -2.50
CA GLY A 319 3.09 -34.65 -2.05
C GLY A 319 2.00 -35.60 -1.54
N ASP A 320 2.07 -36.02 -0.28
CA ASP A 320 1.07 -36.89 0.34
C ASP A 320 -0.18 -36.15 0.84
N MET A 321 -0.13 -34.82 0.92
CA MET A 321 -1.23 -33.98 1.36
C MET A 321 -2.29 -33.86 0.27
N LYS A 322 -3.58 -34.02 0.61
CA LYS A 322 -4.69 -34.03 -0.35
C LYS A 322 -5.89 -33.19 0.07
N GLY A 323 -6.78 -32.92 -0.86
CA GLY A 323 -8.08 -32.29 -0.62
C GLY A 323 -7.97 -30.83 -0.19
N LYS A 324 -8.94 -30.36 0.61
CA LYS A 324 -9.04 -28.95 1.06
C LYS A 324 -7.77 -28.46 1.73
N LYS A 325 -7.11 -29.31 2.53
CA LYS A 325 -5.85 -28.96 3.19
C LYS A 325 -4.76 -28.57 2.18
N ALA A 326 -4.55 -29.40 1.16
CA ALA A 326 -3.59 -29.12 0.10
C ALA A 326 -3.97 -27.84 -0.66
N LEU A 327 -5.26 -27.70 -1.03
CA LEU A 327 -5.75 -26.50 -1.70
C LEU A 327 -5.47 -25.24 -0.89
N PHE A 328 -5.81 -25.22 0.39
CA PHE A 328 -5.65 -24.03 1.24
C PHE A 328 -4.18 -23.68 1.43
N ARG A 329 -3.30 -24.67 1.56
CA ARG A 329 -1.86 -24.41 1.63
C ARG A 329 -1.32 -23.84 0.31
N LEU A 330 -1.79 -24.34 -0.85
CA LEU A 330 -1.46 -23.79 -2.17
C LEU A 330 -1.93 -22.34 -2.34
N LEU A 331 -3.11 -21.98 -1.84
CA LEU A 331 -3.60 -20.58 -1.85
C LEU A 331 -2.66 -19.61 -1.09
N GLY A 332 -1.88 -20.14 -0.14
CA GLY A 332 -0.89 -19.39 0.62
C GLY A 332 0.44 -19.15 -0.10
N TRP A 333 0.71 -19.85 -1.21
CA TRP A 333 1.98 -19.74 -1.94
C TRP A 333 2.05 -18.41 -2.70
N ARG A 334 3.19 -17.71 -2.56
CA ARG A 334 3.44 -16.38 -3.15
C ARG A 334 4.66 -16.32 -4.06
N ASP A 335 5.45 -17.39 -4.10
CA ASP A 335 6.66 -17.51 -4.91
C ASP A 335 6.69 -18.89 -5.57
N GLY A 336 7.45 -18.98 -6.66
CA GLY A 336 7.48 -20.15 -7.54
C GLY A 336 6.85 -19.90 -8.90
N THR A 337 6.76 -20.96 -9.70
CA THR A 337 6.21 -20.93 -11.06
C THR A 337 4.95 -21.77 -11.15
N PHE A 338 4.08 -21.45 -12.09
CA PHE A 338 2.89 -22.25 -12.36
C PHE A 338 2.77 -22.58 -13.84
N LYS A 339 2.04 -23.66 -14.11
CA LYS A 339 1.57 -24.07 -15.43
C LYS A 339 0.12 -24.49 -15.30
N ILE A 340 -0.74 -23.95 -16.16
CA ILE A 340 -2.14 -24.33 -16.28
C ILE A 340 -2.32 -24.86 -17.69
N GLU A 341 -2.89 -26.05 -17.82
CA GLU A 341 -3.12 -26.68 -19.11
C GLU A 341 -4.46 -27.41 -19.14
N GLN A 342 -5.09 -27.40 -20.31
CA GLN A 342 -6.25 -28.25 -20.54
C GLN A 342 -5.81 -29.70 -20.57
N ARG A 343 -6.39 -30.52 -19.68
CA ARG A 343 -6.07 -31.93 -19.57
C ARG A 343 -7.28 -32.68 -19.07
N SER A 344 -7.59 -33.85 -19.62
CA SER A 344 -8.62 -34.72 -19.08
C SER A 344 -8.03 -35.67 -18.04
N TRP A 345 -8.81 -35.99 -17.01
CA TRP A 345 -8.45 -36.96 -15.98
C TRP A 345 -9.66 -37.76 -15.53
N LEU A 346 -9.40 -38.82 -14.79
CA LEU A 346 -10.42 -39.62 -14.11
C LEU A 346 -9.99 -39.73 -12.65
N LEU A 347 -10.52 -38.84 -11.82
CA LEU A 347 -10.16 -38.69 -10.40
C LEU A 347 -11.44 -38.68 -9.56
N GLU A 348 -11.35 -39.24 -8.35
CA GLU A 348 -12.41 -39.09 -7.35
C GLU A 348 -12.39 -37.68 -6.78
N SER A 349 -13.57 -37.08 -6.62
CA SER A 349 -13.69 -35.76 -6.01
C SER A 349 -13.40 -35.85 -4.53
N THR A 350 -12.39 -35.12 -4.05
CA THR A 350 -12.07 -34.98 -2.61
C THR A 350 -12.43 -33.61 -2.06
N ILE A 351 -12.80 -32.69 -2.96
CA ILE A 351 -13.22 -31.34 -2.64
C ILE A 351 -14.61 -31.18 -3.22
N GLU A 352 -15.50 -30.57 -2.44
CA GLU A 352 -16.86 -30.24 -2.86
C GLU A 352 -16.99 -28.73 -3.03
N GLY A 353 -17.93 -28.32 -3.88
CA GLY A 353 -18.22 -26.91 -4.14
C GLY A 353 -17.48 -26.33 -5.34
N ASN A 354 -17.80 -25.08 -5.65
CA ASN A 354 -17.23 -24.38 -6.79
C ASN A 354 -15.90 -23.70 -6.42
N ILE A 355 -15.23 -23.14 -7.42
CA ILE A 355 -13.96 -22.43 -7.22
C ILE A 355 -14.12 -21.25 -6.24
N GLU A 356 -15.16 -20.43 -6.40
CA GLU A 356 -15.35 -19.22 -5.59
C GLU A 356 -15.52 -19.53 -4.10
N SER A 357 -16.36 -20.50 -3.76
CA SER A 357 -16.61 -20.88 -2.37
C SER A 357 -15.36 -21.43 -1.70
N ASN A 358 -14.62 -22.30 -2.41
CA ASN A 358 -13.39 -22.90 -1.87
C ASN A 358 -12.25 -21.88 -1.74
N VAL A 359 -12.11 -20.94 -2.68
CA VAL A 359 -11.13 -19.85 -2.57
C VAL A 359 -11.47 -18.93 -1.40
N LEU A 360 -12.75 -18.54 -1.25
CA LEU A 360 -13.17 -17.69 -0.14
C LEU A 360 -12.96 -18.37 1.22
N GLU A 361 -13.37 -19.63 1.35
CA GLU A 361 -13.16 -20.44 2.56
C GLU A 361 -11.67 -20.57 2.88
N GLY A 362 -10.84 -20.94 1.89
CA GLY A 362 -9.41 -21.15 2.08
C GLY A 362 -8.65 -19.88 2.46
N LEU A 363 -8.96 -18.75 1.82
CA LEU A 363 -8.36 -17.46 2.19
C LEU A 363 -8.78 -17.04 3.61
N SER A 364 -10.05 -17.22 3.97
CA SER A 364 -10.53 -16.95 5.32
C SER A 364 -9.79 -17.80 6.37
N GLN A 365 -9.62 -19.10 6.11
CA GLN A 365 -8.89 -19.98 7.02
C GLN A 365 -7.41 -19.63 7.14
N LEU A 366 -6.75 -19.25 6.03
CA LEU A 366 -5.35 -18.82 6.05
C LEU A 366 -5.14 -17.56 6.90
N ASP A 367 -6.04 -16.59 6.78
CA ASP A 367 -5.96 -15.35 7.56
C ASP A 367 -6.22 -15.61 9.04
N GLU A 368 -7.21 -16.43 9.37
CA GLU A 368 -7.44 -16.84 10.75
C GLU A 368 -6.28 -17.65 11.34
N TYR A 369 -5.68 -18.53 10.54
CA TYR A 369 -4.51 -19.31 10.95
C TYR A 369 -3.32 -18.40 11.28
N LYS A 370 -3.02 -17.40 10.44
CA LYS A 370 -1.97 -16.41 10.72
C LYS A 370 -2.23 -15.62 12.00
N ASN A 371 -3.49 -15.23 12.23
CA ASN A 371 -3.89 -14.52 13.44
C ASN A 371 -3.70 -15.40 14.68
N LEU A 372 -4.10 -16.67 14.61
CA LEU A 372 -3.92 -17.63 15.69
C LEU A 372 -2.43 -17.83 16.01
N LEU A 373 -1.58 -18.04 14.99
CA LEU A 373 -0.14 -18.20 15.18
C LEU A 373 0.51 -16.99 15.85
N SER A 374 0.12 -15.79 15.44
CA SER A 374 0.66 -14.53 15.98
C SER A 374 0.34 -14.37 17.48
N ASN A 375 -0.78 -14.92 17.94
CA ASN A 375 -1.24 -14.80 19.33
C ASN A 375 -0.83 -15.98 20.22
N ALA A 376 -0.79 -17.20 19.67
CA ALA A 376 -0.63 -18.43 20.43
C ALA A 376 0.83 -18.93 20.55
N ASN A 377 1.78 -18.32 19.82
CA ASN A 377 3.21 -18.65 19.87
C ASN A 377 3.51 -20.16 19.67
N LEU A 378 2.84 -20.77 18.69
CA LEU A 378 2.92 -22.22 18.42
C LEU A 378 4.08 -22.61 17.49
N THR A 379 4.52 -21.69 16.64
CA THR A 379 5.53 -21.95 15.60
C THR A 379 6.87 -22.36 16.20
N GLY A 380 7.48 -23.41 15.65
CA GLY A 380 8.75 -23.97 16.11
C GLY A 380 8.70 -24.62 17.49
N LYS A 381 7.51 -24.84 18.05
CA LYS A 381 7.33 -25.48 19.37
C LYS A 381 7.19 -26.99 19.25
N MET A 382 7.57 -27.66 20.32
CA MET A 382 7.28 -29.08 20.53
C MET A 382 6.21 -29.24 21.60
N PHE A 383 5.35 -30.23 21.42
CA PHE A 383 4.24 -30.52 22.33
C PHE A 383 4.42 -31.88 22.99
N GLU A 384 4.11 -31.92 24.28
CA GLU A 384 4.02 -33.14 25.07
C GLU A 384 2.64 -33.22 25.72
N ILE A 385 2.08 -34.42 25.74
CA ILE A 385 0.84 -34.69 26.47
C ILE A 385 1.20 -34.79 27.96
N ILE A 386 0.45 -34.07 28.79
CA ILE A 386 0.59 -34.16 30.24
C ILE A 386 -0.03 -35.49 30.70
N ASP A 387 0.77 -36.31 31.38
CA ASP A 387 0.33 -37.60 31.95
C ASP A 387 -0.68 -37.36 33.08
N ASP A 388 -1.96 -37.40 32.72
CA ASP A 388 -3.09 -37.41 33.66
C ASP A 388 -3.84 -38.75 33.56
N PRO A 389 -3.93 -39.54 34.64
CA PRO A 389 -4.70 -40.78 34.68
C PRO A 389 -6.17 -40.63 34.24
N GLY A 390 -6.77 -39.43 34.39
CA GLY A 390 -8.14 -39.13 33.96
C GLY A 390 -8.30 -38.93 32.46
N LEU A 391 -7.24 -38.57 31.75
CA LEU A 391 -7.25 -38.28 30.31
C LEU A 391 -7.55 -39.53 29.46
N SER A 392 -7.07 -40.70 29.91
CA SER A 392 -7.35 -42.00 29.27
C SER A 392 -8.82 -42.43 29.32
N LYS A 393 -9.62 -41.83 30.22
CA LYS A 393 -11.07 -42.09 30.36
C LYS A 393 -11.94 -41.04 29.69
N LYS A 394 -11.34 -39.97 29.15
CA LYS A 394 -12.07 -38.85 28.54
C LYS A 394 -12.40 -39.19 27.09
N ASN A 395 -13.67 -39.05 26.71
CA ASN A 395 -14.10 -39.28 25.33
C ASN A 395 -13.89 -38.00 24.53
N PHE A 396 -12.87 -37.98 23.67
CA PHE A 396 -12.57 -36.85 22.80
C PHE A 396 -13.36 -36.94 21.49
N HIS A 397 -13.63 -35.80 20.86
CA HIS A 397 -14.08 -35.78 19.47
C HIS A 397 -13.03 -36.46 18.56
N GLU A 398 -13.47 -37.03 17.44
CA GLU A 398 -12.62 -37.83 16.54
C GLU A 398 -11.35 -37.06 16.12
N ASP A 399 -11.52 -35.81 15.67
CA ASP A 399 -10.43 -34.91 15.28
C ASP A 399 -9.44 -34.66 16.42
N THR A 400 -9.92 -34.40 17.64
CA THR A 400 -9.06 -34.19 18.80
C THR A 400 -8.27 -35.44 19.16
N ALA A 401 -8.91 -36.61 19.10
CA ALA A 401 -8.25 -37.89 19.34
C ALA A 401 -7.16 -38.16 18.30
N LEU A 402 -7.41 -37.81 17.05
CA LEU A 402 -6.45 -37.91 15.95
C LEU A 402 -5.22 -37.02 16.21
N ILE A 403 -5.44 -35.74 16.53
CA ILE A 403 -4.34 -34.80 16.82
C ILE A 403 -3.52 -35.26 18.03
N LEU A 404 -4.17 -35.75 19.10
CA LEU A 404 -3.46 -36.31 20.25
C LEU A 404 -2.59 -37.52 19.85
N ASN A 405 -3.05 -38.38 18.94
CA ASN A 405 -2.26 -39.50 18.45
C ASN A 405 -1.06 -39.04 17.61
N LEU A 406 -1.24 -38.00 16.77
CA LEU A 406 -0.14 -37.38 16.05
C LEU A 406 0.90 -36.81 17.00
N ILE A 407 0.49 -36.08 18.04
CA ILE A 407 1.41 -35.49 19.03
C ILE A 407 2.26 -36.56 19.74
N LYS A 408 1.71 -37.76 19.99
CA LYS A 408 2.48 -38.88 20.58
C LYS A 408 3.63 -39.35 19.72
N THR A 409 3.53 -39.19 18.40
CA THR A 409 4.52 -39.70 17.43
C THR A 409 5.34 -38.59 16.80
N GLN A 410 4.75 -37.39 16.68
CA GLN A 410 5.28 -36.21 16.04
C GLN A 410 5.22 -35.08 17.09
N HIS A 411 6.32 -34.80 17.77
CA HIS A 411 6.34 -33.79 18.83
C HIS A 411 6.34 -32.36 18.28
N ALA A 412 6.95 -32.14 17.11
CA ALA A 412 7.11 -30.82 16.50
C ALA A 412 5.82 -30.34 15.82
N PHE A 413 5.47 -29.07 16.05
CA PHE A 413 4.26 -28.43 15.50
C PHE A 413 4.13 -28.64 13.99
N GLU A 414 5.19 -28.35 13.23
CA GLU A 414 5.19 -28.42 11.77
C GLU A 414 4.97 -29.85 11.28
N LYS A 415 5.53 -30.85 11.99
CA LYS A 415 5.32 -32.27 11.67
C LYS A 415 3.91 -32.73 11.99
N ILE A 416 3.30 -32.24 13.07
CA ILE A 416 1.90 -32.52 13.38
C ILE A 416 1.01 -31.92 12.30
N LEU A 417 1.27 -30.66 11.91
CA LEU A 417 0.56 -30.00 10.83
C LEU A 417 0.65 -30.81 9.54
N ASP A 418 1.85 -31.13 9.06
CA ASP A 418 2.05 -31.83 7.78
C ASP A 418 1.31 -33.18 7.73
N ASN A 419 1.32 -33.94 8.82
CA ASN A 419 0.71 -35.27 8.89
C ASN A 419 -0.76 -35.29 9.30
N SER A 420 -1.35 -34.15 9.69
CA SER A 420 -2.78 -34.04 10.00
C SER A 420 -3.63 -34.18 8.72
N PRO A 421 -4.73 -34.93 8.71
CA PRO A 421 -5.68 -34.91 7.59
C PRO A 421 -6.57 -33.66 7.59
N LEU A 422 -6.61 -32.92 8.72
CA LEU A 422 -7.39 -31.69 8.88
C LEU A 422 -6.64 -30.51 8.29
N THR A 423 -7.36 -29.40 8.05
CA THR A 423 -6.72 -28.15 7.63
C THR A 423 -5.72 -27.65 8.68
N ASP A 424 -4.77 -26.81 8.26
CA ASP A 424 -3.77 -26.25 9.16
C ASP A 424 -4.42 -25.43 10.30
N LEU A 425 -5.51 -24.72 10.00
CA LEU A 425 -6.28 -23.97 10.98
C LEU A 425 -6.97 -24.89 12.00
N GLU A 426 -7.70 -25.90 11.54
CA GLU A 426 -8.38 -26.86 12.42
C GLU A 426 -7.39 -27.56 13.34
N THR A 427 -6.27 -28.02 12.78
CA THR A 427 -5.19 -28.65 13.54
C THR A 427 -4.63 -27.71 14.60
N ALA A 428 -4.31 -26.47 14.23
CA ALA A 428 -3.75 -25.50 15.16
C ALA A 428 -4.74 -25.05 16.24
N ARG A 429 -6.03 -24.92 15.92
CA ARG A 429 -7.10 -24.65 16.89
C ARG A 429 -7.19 -25.76 17.93
N ILE A 430 -7.23 -27.02 17.49
CA ILE A 430 -7.27 -28.17 18.41
C ILE A 430 -6.04 -28.17 19.32
N ILE A 431 -4.84 -27.92 18.79
CA ILE A 431 -3.62 -27.84 19.60
C ILE A 431 -3.72 -26.70 20.62
N HIS A 432 -4.20 -25.53 20.21
CA HIS A 432 -4.37 -24.37 21.10
C HIS A 432 -5.42 -24.63 22.20
N GLU A 433 -6.53 -25.28 21.88
CA GLU A 433 -7.57 -25.70 22.83
C GLU A 433 -7.03 -26.72 23.84
N LEU A 434 -6.22 -27.69 23.39
CA LEU A 434 -5.60 -28.68 24.27
C LEU A 434 -4.55 -28.05 25.21
N LEU A 435 -3.81 -27.03 24.73
CA LEU A 435 -2.89 -26.24 25.57
C LEU A 435 -3.65 -25.45 26.65
N THR A 436 -4.70 -24.74 26.25
CA THR A 436 -5.52 -23.94 27.18
C THR A 436 -6.27 -24.81 28.18
N ALA A 437 -6.65 -26.03 27.80
CA ALA A 437 -7.22 -27.03 28.69
C ALA A 437 -6.19 -27.69 29.64
N GLY A 438 -4.90 -27.38 29.52
CA GLY A 438 -3.83 -27.99 30.33
C GLY A 438 -3.59 -29.47 30.02
N ILE A 439 -3.95 -29.92 28.82
CA ILE A 439 -3.74 -31.29 28.34
C ILE A 439 -2.38 -31.42 27.65
N LEU A 440 -1.94 -30.36 26.98
CA LEU A 440 -0.61 -30.24 26.38
C LEU A 440 0.25 -29.27 27.17
N LYS A 441 1.56 -29.49 27.11
CA LYS A 441 2.58 -28.49 27.48
C LYS A 441 3.55 -28.29 26.31
N ILE A 442 4.12 -27.09 26.24
CA ILE A 442 5.22 -26.77 25.34
C ILE A 442 6.52 -27.25 25.99
N SER A 443 7.30 -28.04 25.27
CA SER A 443 8.65 -28.48 25.68
C SER A 443 9.72 -27.43 25.37
#